data_AF-A0A820PZJ6-F1
#
_entry.id   AF-A0A820PZJ6-F1
#
_cell.length_a   1.000
_cell.length_b   1.000
_cell.length_c   1.000
_cell.angle_alpha   90.00
_cell.angle_beta   90.00
_cell.angle_gamma   90.00
#
_symmetry.space_group_name_H-M   'P 1'
#
loop_
_entity.id
_entity.type
_entity.pdbx_description
1 polymer ?
#
loop_
_entity_poly.entity_id
_entity_poly.type
_entity_poly.pdbx_seq_one_letter_code
_entity_poly.pdbx_strand_id
1 'polypeptide(L)'
;MLEGTIVNVPEKNSKKMRSETIQVDTTNILFVASGAYTGLDKIISRRKKEKYIGFGTTSNEAPSRRRASQLDLHDHHDDNNNSRIQEENLERDKYLQECEARDLIEFGMIPEFIGRIPVIVAFHSLNEDMLVKILTEPRNAYIP
;
A
#
# COMPACT_ATOMS: atom_id res chain seq x y z
N MET A 1 1.14 7.00 -23.17
CA MET A 1 0.11 7.85 -22.52
C MET A 1 0.66 8.63 -21.33
N LEU A 2 1.36 7.99 -20.38
CA LEU A 2 1.93 8.67 -19.20
C LEU A 2 3.13 9.60 -19.46
N GLU A 3 3.67 9.66 -20.67
CA GLU A 3 4.87 10.43 -21.04
C GLU A 3 4.56 11.31 -22.25
N GLY A 4 3.68 12.30 -22.06
CA GLY A 4 3.43 13.36 -23.05
C GLY A 4 3.27 12.90 -24.50
N THR A 5 2.06 12.51 -24.87
CA THR A 5 1.74 12.10 -26.24
C THR A 5 0.51 12.86 -26.72
N ILE A 6 0.48 13.17 -28.01
CA ILE A 6 -0.74 13.68 -28.67
C ILE A 6 -1.64 12.49 -28.98
N VAL A 7 -2.79 12.42 -28.31
CA VAL A 7 -3.77 11.34 -28.45
C VAL A 7 -5.04 11.88 -29.10
N ASN A 8 -5.59 11.14 -30.06
CA ASN A 8 -6.87 11.46 -30.71
C ASN A 8 -8.03 10.89 -29.88
N VAL A 9 -8.85 11.76 -29.29
CA VAL A 9 -10.02 11.39 -28.50
C VAL A 9 -11.29 11.62 -29.33
N PRO A 10 -12.18 10.62 -29.47
CA PRO A 10 -13.43 10.79 -30.19
C PRO A 10 -14.39 11.69 -29.39
N GLU A 11 -15.02 12.65 -30.04
CA GLU A 11 -16.04 13.48 -29.39
C GLU A 11 -17.30 12.65 -29.12
N LYS A 12 -17.74 12.60 -27.84
CA LYS A 12 -18.76 11.65 -27.35
C LYS A 12 -20.18 11.91 -27.89
N ASN A 13 -20.37 12.83 -28.84
CA ASN A 13 -21.68 13.34 -29.22
C ASN A 13 -21.98 13.46 -30.73
N SER A 14 -21.12 12.99 -31.64
CA SER A 14 -21.45 13.03 -33.06
C SER A 14 -22.10 11.71 -33.53
N LYS A 15 -23.44 11.69 -33.65
CA LYS A 15 -24.19 10.72 -34.49
C LYS A 15 -23.87 10.86 -35.99
N LYS A 16 -22.67 11.32 -36.36
CA LYS A 16 -22.20 11.49 -37.74
C LYS A 16 -21.24 10.35 -38.09
N MET A 17 -21.34 9.85 -39.32
CA MET A 17 -20.53 8.74 -39.84
C MET A 17 -19.01 9.03 -39.90
N ARG A 18 -18.62 10.30 -39.79
CA ARG A 18 -17.24 10.74 -39.54
C ARG A 18 -17.15 11.23 -38.10
N SER A 19 -16.52 10.46 -37.22
CA SER A 19 -16.19 10.95 -35.88
C SER A 19 -15.10 12.01 -36.00
N GLU A 20 -15.41 13.25 -35.65
CA GLU A 20 -14.39 14.27 -35.47
C GLU A 20 -13.60 13.90 -34.21
N THR A 21 -12.28 13.77 -34.34
CA THR A 21 -11.37 13.45 -33.22
C THR A 21 -10.67 14.70 -32.77
N ILE A 22 -10.66 14.94 -31.46
CA ILE A 22 -9.91 16.04 -30.85
C ILE A 22 -8.52 15.53 -30.50
N GLN A 23 -7.50 16.29 -30.88
CA GLN A 23 -6.13 16.04 -30.44
C GLN A 23 -5.94 16.58 -29.03
N VAL A 24 -5.51 15.71 -28.12
CA VAL A 24 -5.24 16.03 -26.72
C VAL A 24 -3.77 15.74 -26.43
N ASP A 25 -3.04 16.75 -25.97
CA ASP A 25 -1.67 16.60 -25.47
C ASP A 25 -1.69 16.20 -23.99
N THR A 26 -1.05 15.07 -23.66
CA THR A 26 -0.97 14.57 -22.28
C THR A 26 0.25 15.05 -21.49
N THR A 27 1.10 15.93 -22.04
CA THR A 27 2.37 16.35 -21.41
C THR A 27 2.19 16.95 -20.02
N ASN A 28 1.14 17.74 -19.81
CA ASN A 28 0.87 18.43 -18.54
C ASN A 28 -0.32 17.85 -17.77
N ILE A 29 -0.76 16.63 -18.10
CA ILE A 29 -1.81 15.95 -17.34
C ILE A 29 -1.18 15.23 -16.15
N LEU A 30 -1.60 15.59 -14.94
CA LEU A 30 -1.22 14.85 -13.73
C LEU A 30 -1.96 13.52 -13.69
N PHE A 31 -1.20 12.43 -13.67
CA PHE A 31 -1.74 11.09 -13.46
C PHE A 31 -1.59 10.69 -12.00
N VAL A 32 -2.71 10.37 -11.35
CA VAL A 32 -2.73 9.76 -10.02
C VAL A 32 -3.28 8.35 -10.17
N ALA A 33 -2.44 7.36 -9.85
CA ALA A 33 -2.84 5.96 -9.80
C ALA A 33 -2.86 5.51 -8.34
N SER A 34 -3.95 4.87 -7.93
CA SER A 34 -4.12 4.33 -6.57
C SER A 34 -4.75 2.95 -6.65
N GLY A 35 -4.40 2.08 -5.70
CA GLY A 35 -4.95 0.73 -5.59
C GLY A 35 -4.70 0.14 -4.22
N ALA A 36 -5.44 -0.92 -3.88
CA ALA A 36 -5.21 -1.70 -2.68
C ALA A 36 -4.33 -2.91 -3.02
N TYR A 37 -3.11 -2.94 -2.49
CA TYR A 37 -2.13 -3.98 -2.76
C TYR A 37 -2.09 -4.98 -1.60
N THR A 38 -2.79 -6.10 -1.74
CA THR A 38 -2.86 -7.13 -0.69
C THR A 38 -1.59 -7.99 -0.67
N GLY A 39 -0.92 -8.09 0.48
CA GLY A 39 0.30 -8.90 0.63
C GLY A 39 1.59 -8.20 0.20
N LEU A 40 1.54 -6.94 -0.23
CA LEU A 40 2.74 -6.15 -0.53
C LEU A 40 3.62 -5.94 0.73
N ASP A 41 2.99 -5.83 1.89
CA ASP A 41 3.61 -5.81 3.21
C ASP A 41 4.54 -7.01 3.45
N LYS A 42 4.16 -8.20 2.98
CA LYS A 42 4.97 -9.43 3.12
C LYS A 42 6.22 -9.40 2.24
N ILE A 43 6.10 -8.86 1.02
CA ILE A 43 7.21 -8.68 0.09
C ILE A 43 8.24 -7.71 0.70
N ILE A 44 7.76 -6.56 1.18
CA ILE A 44 8.60 -5.55 1.84
C ILE A 44 9.22 -6.12 3.13
N SER A 45 8.43 -6.84 3.94
CA SER A 45 8.91 -7.45 5.18
C SER A 45 10.01 -8.46 4.92
N ARG A 46 9.88 -9.31 3.88
CA ARG A 46 10.93 -10.27 3.49
C ARG A 46 12.21 -9.56 3.07
N ARG A 47 12.10 -8.48 2.29
CA ARG A 47 13.24 -7.64 1.89
C ARG A 47 13.94 -6.99 3.08
N LYS A 48 13.18 -6.47 4.04
CA LYS A 48 13.72 -5.82 5.25
C LYS A 48 14.27 -6.81 6.27
N LYS A 49 13.66 -7.99 6.37
CA LYS A 49 14.04 -9.10 7.26
C LYS A 49 14.96 -10.09 6.57
N GLU A 50 15.77 -9.69 5.58
CA GLU A 50 16.86 -10.53 5.05
C GLU A 50 17.83 -10.89 6.18
N LYS A 51 17.47 -11.96 6.90
CA LYS A 51 18.27 -12.61 7.91
C LYS A 51 19.38 -13.29 7.16
N TYR A 52 20.57 -12.73 7.28
CA TYR A 52 21.80 -13.47 7.07
C TYR A 52 21.73 -14.78 7.86
N ILE A 53 21.53 -15.90 7.16
CA ILE A 53 21.66 -17.22 7.76
C ILE A 53 23.15 -17.58 7.69
N GLY A 54 23.88 -17.17 8.72
CA GLY A 54 25.33 -17.35 8.80
C GLY A 54 25.76 -17.45 10.26
N PHE A 55 26.67 -18.38 10.55
CA PHE A 55 27.24 -18.53 11.88
C PHE A 55 28.05 -17.28 12.24
N GLY A 56 27.59 -16.51 13.25
CA GLY A 56 28.39 -15.45 13.87
C GLY A 56 27.92 -14.00 13.73
N THR A 57 26.72 -13.70 13.18
CA THR A 57 26.20 -12.32 13.20
C THR A 57 25.21 -12.12 14.35
N THR A 58 25.39 -11.06 15.13
CA THR A 58 24.46 -10.61 16.18
C THR A 58 23.23 -10.01 15.50
N SER A 59 22.31 -10.86 15.05
CA SER A 59 21.02 -10.40 14.53
C SER A 59 20.27 -9.67 15.63
N ASN A 60 19.95 -8.41 15.38
CA ASN A 60 19.16 -7.54 16.25
C ASN A 60 17.93 -8.29 16.78
N GLU A 61 17.84 -8.33 18.11
CA GLU A 61 16.70 -8.68 18.95
C GLU A 61 15.61 -9.57 18.32
N ALA A 62 15.86 -10.87 18.33
CA ALA A 62 14.76 -11.83 18.51
C ALA A 62 15.10 -12.71 19.71
N PRO A 63 14.23 -12.84 20.72
CA PRO A 63 14.50 -13.70 21.84
C PRO A 63 14.69 -15.13 21.34
N SER A 64 15.83 -15.70 21.74
CA SER A 64 16.24 -17.05 21.39
C SER A 64 15.12 -18.05 21.68
N ARG A 65 14.62 -18.70 20.62
CA ARG A 65 13.54 -19.72 20.62
C ARG A 65 13.74 -20.89 21.60
N ARG A 66 14.91 -21.02 22.23
CA ARG A 66 15.20 -22.06 23.23
C ARG A 66 14.65 -21.76 24.63
N ARG A 67 14.20 -20.52 24.92
CA ARG A 67 13.57 -20.18 26.21
C ARG A 67 12.03 -20.25 26.20
N ALA A 68 11.41 -20.39 25.03
CA ALA A 68 9.95 -20.38 24.89
C ALA A 68 9.26 -21.65 25.41
N SER A 69 9.96 -22.79 25.50
CA SER A 69 9.33 -24.04 25.93
C SER A 69 8.95 -24.11 27.42
N GLN A 70 9.20 -23.05 28.20
CA GLN A 70 8.91 -23.02 29.64
C GLN A 70 7.87 -21.96 30.05
N LEU A 71 7.36 -21.15 29.11
CA LEU A 71 6.42 -20.05 29.40
C LEU A 71 5.00 -20.24 28.83
N ASP A 72 4.76 -21.31 28.06
CA ASP A 72 3.46 -21.54 27.38
C ASP A 72 2.39 -22.23 28.27
N LEU A 73 2.54 -22.20 29.60
CA LEU A 73 1.53 -22.69 30.54
C LEU A 73 0.98 -21.53 31.35
N HIS A 74 -0.27 -21.15 31.03
CA HIS A 74 -1.16 -20.11 31.57
C HIS A 74 -1.27 -18.85 30.68
N ASP A 75 -2.36 -18.72 29.92
CA ASP A 75 -3.41 -17.75 30.26
C ASP A 75 -4.75 -18.02 29.53
N HIS A 76 -5.86 -17.68 30.20
CA HIS A 76 -7.26 -17.96 29.85
C HIS A 76 -7.96 -16.73 29.23
N HIS A 77 -8.71 -16.97 28.13
CA HIS A 77 -9.96 -16.34 27.62
C HIS A 77 -10.14 -14.80 27.43
N ASP A 78 -10.24 -14.44 26.13
CA ASP A 78 -11.38 -13.77 25.45
C ASP A 78 -11.60 -12.24 25.31
N ASP A 79 -10.69 -11.35 25.71
CA ASP A 79 -10.76 -9.91 25.33
C ASP A 79 -9.69 -9.45 24.32
N ASN A 80 -8.89 -10.38 23.81
CA ASN A 80 -7.57 -10.10 23.21
C ASN A 80 -7.53 -10.05 21.66
N ASN A 81 -8.69 -10.04 20.98
CA ASN A 81 -8.70 -10.04 19.51
C ASN A 81 -8.43 -8.65 18.91
N ASN A 82 -8.95 -7.58 19.51
CA ASN A 82 -8.79 -6.24 18.95
C ASN A 82 -7.35 -5.72 19.07
N SER A 83 -6.67 -6.01 20.19
CA SER A 83 -5.27 -5.64 20.42
C SER A 83 -4.34 -6.24 19.35
N ARG A 84 -4.48 -7.54 19.08
CA ARG A 84 -3.68 -8.26 18.07
C ARG A 84 -3.88 -7.70 16.66
N ILE A 85 -5.13 -7.44 16.27
CA ILE A 85 -5.44 -6.89 14.94
C ILE A 85 -4.82 -5.50 14.77
N GLN A 86 -4.84 -4.69 15.82
CA GLN A 86 -4.30 -3.33 15.77
C GLN A 86 -2.78 -3.31 15.70
N GLU A 87 -2.09 -4.21 16.43
CA GLU A 87 -0.64 -4.39 16.33
C GLU A 87 -0.21 -4.85 14.93
N GLU A 88 -0.94 -5.81 14.34
CA GLU A 88 -0.68 -6.28 12.98
C GLU A 88 -0.90 -5.19 11.93
N ASN A 89 -1.94 -4.36 12.09
CA ASN A 89 -2.19 -3.21 11.22
C ASN A 89 -1.02 -2.22 11.29
N LEU A 90 -0.54 -1.91 12.49
CA LEU A 90 0.56 -0.98 12.70
C LEU A 90 1.87 -1.50 12.07
N GLU A 91 2.15 -2.80 12.19
CA GLU A 91 3.32 -3.41 11.56
C GLU A 91 3.22 -3.35 10.03
N ARG A 92 2.04 -3.63 9.47
CA ARG A 92 1.78 -3.53 8.03
C ARG A 92 1.95 -2.10 7.52
N ASP A 93 1.37 -1.12 8.20
CA ASP A 93 1.48 0.29 7.85
C ASP A 93 2.94 0.73 7.82
N LYS A 94 3.75 0.30 8.80
CA LYS A 94 5.19 0.57 8.83
C LYS A 94 5.92 0.03 7.61
N TYR A 95 5.65 -1.22 7.20
CA TYR A 95 6.26 -1.76 5.99
C TYR A 95 5.82 -1.00 4.74
N LEU A 96 4.55 -0.65 4.62
CA LEU A 96 4.04 0.08 3.46
C LEU A 96 4.68 1.46 3.32
N GLN A 97 4.99 2.16 4.41
CA GLN A 97 5.72 3.43 4.37
C GLN A 97 7.15 3.30 3.82
N GLU A 98 7.75 2.12 3.95
CA GLU A 98 9.10 1.83 3.46
C GLU A 98 9.10 1.16 2.07
N CYS A 99 7.95 1.18 1.36
CA CYS A 99 7.78 0.60 0.04
C CYS A 99 8.72 1.26 -0.99
N GLU A 100 9.38 0.43 -1.79
CA GLU A 100 10.25 0.86 -2.89
C GLU A 100 9.72 0.36 -4.24
N ALA A 101 10.15 0.98 -5.34
CA ALA A 101 9.76 0.58 -6.70
C ALA A 101 9.99 -0.91 -7.00
N ARG A 102 11.08 -1.50 -6.46
CA ARG A 102 11.37 -2.93 -6.62
C ARG A 102 10.33 -3.85 -5.98
N ASP A 103 9.70 -3.41 -4.88
CA ASP A 103 8.67 -4.19 -4.19
C ASP A 103 7.42 -4.29 -5.06
N LEU A 104 7.08 -3.19 -5.77
CA LEU A 104 5.98 -3.16 -6.74
C LEU A 104 6.27 -4.02 -7.97
N ILE A 105 7.52 -4.06 -8.43
CA ILE A 105 7.93 -4.93 -9.54
C ILE A 105 7.82 -6.40 -9.13
N GLU A 106 8.32 -6.76 -7.95
CA GLU A 106 8.21 -8.13 -7.42
C GLU A 106 6.74 -8.52 -7.17
N PHE A 107 5.90 -7.57 -6.78
CA PHE A 107 4.45 -7.77 -6.67
C PHE A 107 3.78 -8.10 -8.02
N GLY A 108 4.41 -7.74 -9.14
CA GLY A 108 3.94 -8.06 -10.49
C GLY A 108 3.68 -6.85 -11.38
N MET A 109 4.05 -5.64 -10.94
CA MET A 109 3.94 -4.44 -11.77
C MET A 109 5.04 -4.41 -12.83
N ILE A 110 4.72 -3.88 -14.00
CA ILE A 110 5.65 -3.75 -15.12
C ILE A 110 6.71 -2.67 -14.80
N PRO A 111 8.03 -2.94 -14.92
CA PRO A 111 9.08 -1.99 -14.59
C PRO A 111 8.98 -0.65 -15.34
N GLU A 112 8.64 -0.67 -16.63
CA GLU A 112 8.48 0.53 -17.45
C GLU A 112 7.32 1.42 -16.97
N PHE A 113 6.31 0.82 -16.36
CA PHE A 113 5.19 1.55 -15.78
C PHE A 113 5.59 2.17 -14.43
N ILE A 114 6.24 1.41 -13.55
CA ILE A 114 6.72 1.92 -12.27
C ILE A 114 7.78 3.01 -12.45
N GLY A 115 8.65 2.90 -13.45
CA GLY A 115 9.62 3.94 -13.79
C GLY A 115 9.01 5.29 -14.17
N ARG A 116 7.73 5.32 -14.56
CA ARG A 116 6.97 6.55 -14.88
C ARG A 116 6.24 7.12 -13.67
N ILE A 117 6.24 6.42 -12.53
CA ILE A 117 5.60 6.83 -11.28
C ILE A 117 6.68 7.07 -10.23
N PRO A 118 7.35 8.24 -10.24
CA PRO A 118 8.46 8.52 -9.35
C PRO A 118 8.02 8.77 -7.89
N VAL A 119 6.74 9.05 -7.66
CA VAL A 119 6.19 9.35 -6.35
C VAL A 119 5.28 8.21 -5.92
N ILE A 120 5.66 7.54 -4.83
CA ILE A 120 4.88 6.48 -4.20
C ILE A 120 4.42 7.02 -2.84
N VAL A 121 3.11 6.92 -2.57
CA VAL A 121 2.52 7.31 -1.30
C VAL A 121 1.79 6.11 -0.72
N ALA A 122 2.14 5.74 0.50
CA ALA A 122 1.46 4.69 1.25
C ALA A 122 0.48 5.31 2.25
N PHE A 123 -0.72 4.74 2.32
CA PHE A 123 -1.73 5.10 3.33
C PHE A 123 -1.60 4.16 4.53
N HIS A 124 -1.93 4.69 5.71
CA HIS A 124 -2.06 3.90 6.93
C HIS A 124 -3.50 3.37 7.09
N SER A 125 -3.66 2.38 7.94
CA SER A 125 -4.96 1.85 8.33
C SER A 125 -5.76 2.88 9.14
N LEU A 126 -7.09 2.79 9.09
CA LEU A 126 -7.97 3.70 9.84
C LEU A 126 -8.02 3.29 11.31
N ASN A 127 -7.85 4.28 12.20
CA ASN A 127 -8.05 4.12 13.64
C ASN A 127 -9.46 4.55 14.06
N GLU A 128 -9.89 4.17 15.27
CA GLU A 128 -11.19 4.53 15.82
C GLU A 128 -11.44 6.04 15.81
N ASP A 129 -10.49 6.83 16.31
CA ASP A 129 -10.58 8.29 16.30
C ASP A 129 -10.75 8.86 14.88
N MET A 130 -10.12 8.24 13.88
CA MET A 130 -10.24 8.67 12.49
C MET A 130 -11.61 8.32 11.92
N LEU A 131 -12.18 7.18 12.29
CA LEU A 131 -13.55 6.81 11.90
C LEU A 131 -14.56 7.79 12.49
N VAL A 132 -14.40 8.15 13.76
CA VAL A 132 -15.25 9.17 14.42
C VAL A 132 -15.15 10.49 13.66
N LYS A 133 -13.94 10.94 13.31
CA LYS A 133 -13.73 12.15 12.50
C LYS A 133 -14.38 12.05 11.13
N ILE A 134 -14.22 10.94 10.41
CA ILE A 134 -14.84 10.71 9.10
C ILE A 134 -16.37 10.78 9.19
N LEU A 135 -16.95 10.34 10.31
CA LEU A 135 -18.39 10.34 10.53
C LEU A 135 -18.95 11.69 10.98
N THR A 136 -18.12 12.67 11.39
CA THR A 136 -18.57 13.92 12.04
C THR A 136 -18.00 15.22 11.47
N GLU A 137 -16.75 15.24 10.98
CA GLU A 137 -16.09 16.46 10.51
C GLU A 137 -16.32 16.82 9.02
N PRO A 138 -16.32 15.87 8.06
CA PRO A 138 -16.40 16.25 6.65
C PRO A 138 -17.79 16.79 6.29
N ARG A 139 -17.85 17.70 5.31
CA ARG A 139 -19.09 18.37 4.90
C ARG A 139 -20.23 17.41 4.49
N ASN A 140 -19.87 16.20 4.04
CA ASN A 140 -20.80 15.14 3.65
C ASN A 140 -20.76 13.97 4.65
N ALA A 141 -20.43 14.24 5.92
CA ALA A 141 -20.46 13.28 7.00
C ALA A 141 -21.86 12.70 7.22
N TYR A 142 -21.90 11.46 7.72
CA TYR A 142 -23.17 10.77 8.00
C TYR A 142 -23.89 11.36 9.21
N ILE A 143 -23.13 11.78 10.22
CA ILE A 143 -23.65 12.48 11.38
C ILE A 143 -23.36 13.97 11.15
N PRO A 144 -24.40 14.81 11.01
CA PRO A 144 -24.23 16.25 10.79
C PRO A 144 -23.78 17.00 12.04
#